data_AF-A0A2T5I1X1-F1
#
_entry.id   AF-A0A2T5I1X1-F1
#
_cell.length_a   1.000
_cell.length_b   1.000
_cell.length_c   1.000
_cell.angle_alpha   90.00
_cell.angle_beta   90.00
_cell.angle_gamma   90.00
#
_symmetry.space_group_name_H-M   'P 1'
#
loop_
_entity.id
_entity.type
_entity.pdbx_description
1 polymer ?
#
loop_
_entity_poly.entity_id
_entity_poly.type
_entity_poly.pdbx_seq_one_letter_code
_entity_poly.pdbx_strand_id
1 'polypeptide(L)'
;MSYRVKPWVKMPTRWIWDGRMAEQFRWGNSVVTKSTTIAALQLWVTMLTWAEEIKSKEGEVIQLTDLTYDGLMEITGMSRKLVSCGLDALEETKLIERKGIGRRNLYLIQDCINGYWCKLPARALYDEEQKIRAFHTFQRRSMCEMDAMKLFLYYAAVRDKDRQYTIASFKTISQKTSVPENRITRANAFLLNATLLSNISHEKTSNKKQNEPNKYYLKGYLDMFI
;
A
#
# COMPACT_ATOMS: atom_id res chain seq x y z
N MET A 1 25.98 2.22 -2.68
CA MET A 1 25.13 1.25 -1.94
C MET A 1 24.19 0.56 -2.93
N SER A 2 24.23 -0.76 -3.02
CA SER A 2 23.24 -1.52 -3.80
C SER A 2 22.00 -1.72 -2.94
N TYR A 3 20.90 -1.06 -3.29
CA TYR A 3 19.62 -1.27 -2.61
C TYR A 3 19.10 -2.67 -2.96
N ARG A 4 18.72 -3.47 -1.95
CA ARG A 4 18.09 -4.78 -2.17
C ARG A 4 16.69 -4.65 -2.77
N VAL A 5 16.03 -3.52 -2.55
CA VAL A 5 14.69 -3.20 -3.04
C VAL A 5 14.74 -2.66 -4.46
N LYS A 6 13.93 -3.23 -5.36
CA LYS A 6 13.78 -2.80 -6.76
C LYS A 6 13.21 -1.37 -6.83
N PRO A 7 13.43 -0.61 -7.92
CA PRO A 7 12.82 0.72 -8.07
C PRO A 7 11.29 0.71 -7.89
N TRP A 8 10.65 -0.31 -8.45
CA TRP A 8 9.23 -0.60 -8.30
C TRP A 8 8.99 -2.11 -8.20
N VAL A 9 7.83 -2.49 -7.70
CA VAL A 9 7.35 -3.88 -7.63
C VAL A 9 5.96 -4.01 -8.26
N LYS A 10 5.61 -5.21 -8.72
CA LYS A 10 4.23 -5.51 -9.11
C LYS A 10 3.38 -5.61 -7.86
N MET A 11 2.34 -4.79 -7.77
CA MET A 11 1.37 -4.81 -6.69
C MET A 11 0.07 -5.44 -7.17
N PRO A 12 -0.39 -6.55 -6.57
CA PRO A 12 -1.72 -7.09 -6.82
C PRO A 12 -2.80 -6.06 -6.48
N THR A 13 -3.75 -5.85 -7.40
CA THR A 13 -4.80 -4.84 -7.26
C THR A 13 -6.20 -5.43 -7.10
N ARG A 14 -6.38 -6.75 -7.30
CA ARG A 14 -7.68 -7.40 -7.31
C ARG A 14 -8.50 -7.13 -6.05
N TRP A 15 -7.88 -7.25 -4.87
CA TRP A 15 -8.51 -7.00 -3.57
C TRP A 15 -8.97 -5.53 -3.34
N ILE A 16 -8.46 -4.60 -4.15
CA ILE A 16 -8.90 -3.20 -4.14
C ILE A 16 -10.13 -3.06 -5.04
N TRP A 17 -10.12 -3.71 -6.20
CA TRP A 17 -11.19 -3.66 -7.19
C TRP A 17 -12.43 -4.45 -6.81
N ASP A 18 -12.26 -5.59 -6.12
CA ASP A 18 -13.34 -6.49 -5.70
C ASP A 18 -14.06 -6.05 -4.41
N GLY A 19 -13.64 -4.93 -3.81
CA GLY A 19 -14.30 -4.34 -2.65
C GLY A 19 -13.72 -4.74 -1.30
N ARG A 20 -12.79 -5.71 -1.22
CA ARG A 20 -12.19 -6.13 0.08
C ARG A 20 -11.55 -4.96 0.82
N MET A 21 -10.88 -4.03 0.15
CA MET A 21 -10.38 -2.80 0.78
C MET A 21 -11.50 -2.01 1.50
N ALA A 22 -12.64 -1.81 0.81
CA ALA A 22 -13.75 -1.04 1.31
C ALA A 22 -14.48 -1.77 2.45
N GLU A 23 -14.57 -3.10 2.40
CA GLU A 23 -15.37 -3.92 3.31
C GLU A 23 -14.59 -4.36 4.56
N GLN A 24 -13.36 -4.84 4.38
CA GLN A 24 -12.59 -5.50 5.44
C GLN A 24 -11.73 -4.53 6.25
N PHE A 25 -11.37 -3.37 5.69
CA PHE A 25 -10.55 -2.35 6.33
C PHE A 25 -11.35 -1.07 6.65
N ARG A 26 -12.42 -1.22 7.44
CA ARG A 26 -13.27 -0.12 7.92
C ARG A 26 -12.83 0.36 9.31
N TRP A 27 -13.20 1.58 9.67
CA TRP A 27 -12.97 2.08 11.03
C TRP A 27 -14.14 1.64 11.92
N GLY A 28 -13.86 0.96 13.03
CA GLY A 28 -14.90 0.49 13.97
C GLY A 28 -15.36 -0.92 13.64
N ASN A 29 -16.29 -1.08 12.70
CA ASN A 29 -16.87 -2.37 12.31
C ASN A 29 -16.06 -3.04 11.19
N SER A 30 -14.84 -3.43 11.51
CA SER A 30 -14.00 -4.27 10.64
C SER A 30 -13.72 -5.60 11.32
N VAL A 31 -13.46 -6.61 10.50
CA VAL A 31 -12.96 -7.92 10.93
C VAL A 31 -11.71 -7.76 11.81
N VAL A 32 -10.92 -6.73 11.54
CA VAL A 32 -9.64 -6.43 12.19
C VAL A 32 -9.75 -5.22 13.12
N THR A 33 -9.06 -5.19 14.27
CA THR A 33 -9.09 -4.01 15.16
C THR A 33 -8.41 -2.77 14.55
N LYS A 34 -8.76 -1.57 15.02
CA LYS A 34 -8.32 -0.27 14.45
C LYS A 34 -6.81 -0.13 14.24
N SER A 35 -6.01 -0.36 15.28
CA SER A 35 -4.54 -0.26 15.20
C SER A 35 -3.94 -1.37 14.34
N THR A 36 -4.59 -2.54 14.35
CA THR A 36 -4.16 -3.70 13.57
C THR A 36 -4.35 -3.49 12.08
N THR A 37 -5.41 -2.78 11.66
CA THR A 37 -5.64 -2.46 10.25
C THR A 37 -4.50 -1.64 9.63
N ILE A 38 -4.06 -0.57 10.30
CA ILE A 38 -2.95 0.25 9.79
C ILE A 38 -1.66 -0.57 9.74
N ALA A 39 -1.42 -1.39 10.77
CA ALA A 39 -0.26 -2.28 10.81
C ALA A 39 -0.28 -3.31 9.67
N ALA A 40 -1.42 -3.95 9.44
CA ALA A 40 -1.62 -4.90 8.35
C ALA A 40 -1.29 -4.28 6.99
N LEU A 41 -1.86 -3.11 6.68
CA LEU A 41 -1.60 -2.45 5.39
C LEU A 41 -0.11 -2.04 5.23
N GLN A 42 0.54 -1.57 6.29
CA GLN A 42 1.96 -1.24 6.26
C GLN A 42 2.84 -2.50 6.07
N LEU A 43 2.56 -3.58 6.80
CA LEU A 43 3.25 -4.85 6.66
C LEU A 43 3.08 -5.44 5.26
N TRP A 44 1.87 -5.34 4.69
CA TRP A 44 1.61 -5.81 3.33
C TRP A 44 2.47 -5.06 2.30
N VAL A 45 2.54 -3.72 2.40
CA VAL A 45 3.46 -2.91 1.56
C VAL A 45 4.90 -3.36 1.77
N THR A 46 5.37 -3.51 3.01
CA THR A 46 6.73 -3.94 3.32
C THR A 46 7.07 -5.32 2.76
N MET A 47 6.17 -6.29 2.91
CA MET A 47 6.38 -7.63 2.38
C MET A 47 6.39 -7.63 0.85
N LEU A 48 5.51 -6.86 0.23
CA LEU A 48 5.43 -6.73 -1.22
C LEU A 48 6.69 -6.10 -1.82
N THR A 49 7.24 -5.04 -1.22
CA THR A 49 8.46 -4.38 -1.71
C THR A 49 9.71 -5.24 -1.54
N TRP A 50 9.68 -6.21 -0.62
CA TRP A 50 10.74 -7.21 -0.39
C TRP A 50 10.46 -8.57 -1.01
N ALA A 51 9.34 -8.73 -1.72
CA ALA A 51 8.97 -10.00 -2.30
C ALA A 51 9.84 -10.35 -3.51
N GLU A 52 10.25 -11.60 -3.58
CA GLU A 52 10.83 -12.20 -4.76
C GLU A 52 9.71 -12.75 -5.65
N GLU A 53 9.87 -12.61 -6.97
CA GLU A 53 8.97 -13.21 -7.95
C GLU A 53 9.54 -14.58 -8.36
N ILE A 54 8.81 -15.64 -8.04
CA ILE A 54 9.18 -17.01 -8.38
C ILE A 54 8.15 -17.55 -9.36
N LYS A 55 8.61 -18.19 -10.44
CA LYS A 55 7.74 -18.93 -11.34
C LYS A 55 7.53 -20.33 -10.81
N SER A 56 6.28 -20.74 -10.61
CA SER A 56 5.92 -22.11 -10.28
C SER A 56 6.25 -23.05 -11.44
N LYS A 57 6.20 -24.37 -11.18
CA LYS A 57 6.40 -25.38 -12.23
C LYS A 57 5.33 -25.31 -13.31
N GLU A 58 4.14 -24.86 -12.93
CA GLU A 58 2.96 -24.65 -13.76
C GLU A 58 3.01 -23.30 -14.52
N GLY A 59 4.08 -22.51 -14.32
CA GLY A 59 4.31 -21.22 -14.98
C GLY A 59 3.66 -20.02 -14.29
N GLU A 60 3.02 -20.21 -13.14
CA GLU A 60 2.38 -19.14 -12.38
C GLU A 60 3.42 -18.27 -11.66
N VAL A 61 3.20 -16.96 -11.63
CA VAL A 61 4.09 -16.05 -10.88
C VAL A 61 3.57 -15.91 -9.46
N ILE A 62 4.39 -16.33 -8.50
CA ILE A 62 4.16 -16.20 -7.06
C ILE A 62 5.09 -15.10 -6.54
N GLN A 63 4.57 -14.26 -5.63
CA GLN A 63 5.38 -13.31 -4.88
C GLN A 63 5.49 -13.80 -3.44
N LEU A 64 6.71 -13.95 -2.93
CA LEU A 64 6.93 -14.34 -1.55
C LEU A 64 8.09 -13.60 -0.90
N THR A 65 8.06 -13.49 0.42
CA THR A 65 9.17 -12.96 1.20
C THR A 65 9.41 -13.83 2.44
N ASP A 66 10.67 -13.92 2.88
CA ASP A 66 11.10 -14.63 4.09
C ASP A 66 11.51 -13.67 5.22
N LEU A 67 11.07 -12.41 5.15
CA LEU A 67 11.36 -11.38 6.16
C LEU A 67 11.06 -11.88 7.58
N THR A 68 12.04 -11.80 8.46
CA THR A 68 11.86 -12.19 9.86
C THR A 68 10.97 -11.17 10.59
N TYR A 69 10.45 -11.57 11.76
CA TYR A 69 9.74 -10.63 12.64
C TYR A 69 10.61 -9.39 12.96
N ASP A 70 11.89 -9.60 13.24
CA ASP A 70 12.80 -8.51 13.58
C ASP A 70 13.04 -7.59 12.37
N GLY A 71 13.16 -8.14 11.16
CA GLY A 71 13.23 -7.35 9.92
C GLY A 71 11.96 -6.54 9.65
N LEU A 72 10.78 -7.14 9.85
CA LEU A 72 9.51 -6.41 9.76
C LEU A 72 9.44 -5.27 10.78
N MET A 73 9.86 -5.52 12.02
CA MET A 73 9.92 -4.50 13.09
C MET A 73 10.86 -3.35 12.72
N GLU A 74 12.06 -3.66 12.24
CA GLU A 74 13.07 -2.66 11.86
C GLU A 74 12.59 -1.78 10.70
N ILE A 75 12.11 -2.40 9.62
CA ILE A 75 11.65 -1.68 8.42
C ILE A 75 10.47 -0.76 8.76
N THR A 76 9.52 -1.23 9.56
CA THR A 76 8.25 -0.54 9.81
C THR A 76 8.24 0.32 11.08
N GLY A 77 9.16 0.11 12.02
CA GLY A 77 9.15 0.75 13.34
C GLY A 77 8.06 0.22 14.28
N MET A 78 7.60 -1.02 14.08
CA MET A 78 6.54 -1.63 14.88
C MET A 78 7.09 -2.46 16.04
N SER A 79 6.29 -2.60 17.09
CA SER A 79 6.55 -3.60 18.14
C SER A 79 6.21 -5.00 17.66
N ARG A 80 6.83 -6.02 18.26
CA ARG A 80 6.57 -7.44 17.95
C ARG A 80 5.09 -7.82 18.04
N LYS A 81 4.39 -7.31 19.07
CA LYS A 81 2.95 -7.56 19.25
C LYS A 81 2.13 -7.01 18.08
N LEU A 82 2.45 -5.79 17.64
CA LEU A 82 1.74 -5.16 16.53
C LEU A 82 2.04 -5.84 15.20
N VAL A 83 3.27 -6.29 14.99
CA VAL A 83 3.63 -7.14 13.83
C VAL A 83 2.80 -8.42 13.84
N SER A 84 2.73 -9.13 14.97
CA SER A 84 1.92 -10.35 15.08
C SER A 84 0.46 -10.10 14.72
N CYS A 85 -0.19 -9.14 15.38
CA CYS A 85 -1.59 -8.83 15.10
C CYS A 85 -1.80 -8.42 13.65
N GLY A 86 -0.88 -7.64 13.07
CA GLY A 86 -0.97 -7.20 11.68
C GLY A 86 -0.84 -8.35 10.69
N LEU A 87 0.03 -9.33 10.95
CA LEU A 87 0.14 -10.53 10.12
C LEU A 87 -1.12 -11.40 10.22
N ASP A 88 -1.66 -11.59 11.42
CA ASP A 88 -2.89 -12.38 11.63
C ASP A 88 -4.07 -11.74 10.86
N ALA A 89 -4.16 -10.40 10.88
CA ALA A 89 -5.14 -9.65 10.10
C ALA A 89 -4.96 -9.79 8.58
N LEU A 90 -3.72 -9.90 8.08
CA LEU A 90 -3.47 -10.10 6.66
C LEU A 90 -3.85 -11.50 6.20
N GLU A 91 -3.68 -12.52 7.05
CA GLU A 91 -4.15 -13.88 6.77
C GLU A 91 -5.68 -13.95 6.80
N GLU A 92 -6.32 -13.32 7.78
CA GLU A 92 -7.78 -13.28 7.91
C GLU A 92 -8.45 -12.56 6.72
N THR A 93 -7.81 -11.50 6.20
CA THR A 93 -8.25 -10.78 4.99
C THR A 93 -7.80 -11.43 3.69
N LYS A 94 -7.12 -12.58 3.76
CA LYS A 94 -6.61 -13.35 2.61
C LYS A 94 -5.73 -12.52 1.68
N LEU A 95 -4.98 -11.57 2.24
CA LEU A 95 -3.97 -10.81 1.49
C LEU A 95 -2.61 -11.50 1.48
N ILE A 96 -2.37 -12.37 2.47
CA ILE A 96 -1.21 -13.25 2.52
C ILE A 96 -1.61 -14.66 2.94
N GLU A 97 -0.71 -15.62 2.69
CA GLU A 97 -0.69 -16.93 3.33
C GLU A 97 0.67 -17.12 4.00
N ARG A 98 0.70 -17.55 5.27
CA ARG A 98 1.94 -17.86 5.98
C ARG A 98 2.27 -19.36 5.88
N LYS A 99 3.49 -19.68 5.47
CA LYS A 99 4.02 -21.06 5.46
C LYS A 99 5.24 -21.17 6.35
N GLY A 100 5.18 -22.05 7.35
CA GLY A 100 6.34 -22.38 8.18
C GLY A 100 7.27 -23.35 7.43
N ILE A 101 8.54 -22.98 7.29
CA ILE A 101 9.61 -23.86 6.80
C ILE A 101 10.70 -23.93 7.87
N GLY A 102 10.63 -24.97 8.70
CA GLY A 102 11.49 -25.13 9.87
C GLY A 102 11.31 -23.96 10.85
N ARG A 103 12.36 -23.15 11.03
CA ARG A 103 12.34 -21.96 11.90
C ARG A 103 11.97 -20.66 11.15
N ARG A 104 11.78 -20.71 9.83
CA ARG A 104 11.47 -19.54 9.00
C ARG A 104 9.99 -19.51 8.67
N ASN A 105 9.45 -18.31 8.53
CA ASN A 105 8.13 -18.09 7.94
C ASN A 105 8.33 -17.54 6.53
N LEU A 106 7.65 -18.13 5.57
CA LEU A 106 7.44 -17.55 4.25
C LEU A 106 6.06 -16.90 4.22
N TYR A 107 5.99 -15.69 3.67
CA TYR A 107 4.72 -14.99 3.45
C TYR A 107 4.48 -14.93 1.95
N LEU A 108 3.45 -15.63 1.50
CA LEU A 108 3.02 -15.64 0.10
C LEU A 108 1.98 -14.54 -0.08
N ILE A 109 2.25 -13.61 -1.00
CA ILE A 109 1.29 -12.56 -1.35
C ILE A 109 0.20 -13.15 -2.23
N GLN A 110 -1.05 -12.88 -1.89
CA GLN A 110 -2.22 -13.38 -2.63
C GLN A 110 -2.56 -12.47 -3.82
N ASP A 111 -3.39 -12.98 -4.73
CA ASP A 111 -3.88 -12.28 -5.94
C ASP A 111 -2.80 -11.89 -6.97
N CYS A 112 -1.59 -12.46 -6.89
CA CYS A 112 -0.53 -12.28 -7.88
C CYS A 112 -0.82 -12.97 -9.21
N ILE A 113 -1.62 -14.03 -9.16
CA ILE A 113 -2.04 -14.86 -10.29
C ILE A 113 -3.23 -14.14 -10.94
N ASN A 114 -3.27 -14.04 -12.28
CA ASN A 114 -4.34 -13.45 -13.12
C ASN A 114 -4.16 -12.01 -13.65
N GLY A 115 -2.96 -11.42 -13.60
CA GLY A 115 -2.67 -10.21 -14.39
C GLY A 115 -3.26 -8.88 -13.87
N TYR A 116 -4.01 -8.88 -12.76
CA TYR A 116 -4.52 -7.68 -12.09
C TYR A 116 -3.46 -7.06 -11.18
N TRP A 117 -2.47 -6.39 -11.75
CA TRP A 117 -1.40 -5.72 -11.00
C TRP A 117 -1.12 -4.30 -11.52
N CYS A 118 -0.49 -3.48 -10.68
CA CYS A 118 0.05 -2.18 -11.06
C CYS A 118 1.51 -2.05 -10.60
N LYS A 119 2.26 -1.07 -11.14
CA LYS A 119 3.58 -0.73 -10.58
C LYS A 119 3.38 0.10 -9.32
N LEU A 120 3.94 -0.37 -8.21
CA LEU A 120 4.08 0.38 -6.96
C LEU A 120 5.55 0.85 -6.83
N PRO A 121 5.82 2.16 -6.69
CA PRO A 121 7.15 2.64 -6.33
C PRO A 121 7.61 2.00 -5.03
N ALA A 122 8.81 1.42 -5.02
CA ALA A 122 9.30 0.64 -3.90
C ALA A 122 10.55 1.28 -3.28
N ARG A 123 11.67 1.30 -4.01
CA ARG A 123 12.95 1.84 -3.51
C ARG A 123 12.84 3.26 -2.93
N ALA A 124 12.08 4.14 -3.56
CA ALA A 124 11.93 5.53 -3.12
C ALA A 124 11.20 5.70 -1.77
N LEU A 125 10.58 4.63 -1.24
CA LEU A 125 9.97 4.61 0.09
C LEU A 125 11.01 4.40 1.21
N TYR A 126 12.18 3.86 0.86
CA TYR A 126 13.22 3.47 1.80
C TYR A 126 14.26 4.58 1.96
N ASP A 127 14.76 4.73 3.19
CA ASP A 127 15.95 5.52 3.48
C ASP A 127 17.23 4.67 3.36
N GLU A 128 18.37 5.30 3.69
CA GLU A 128 19.68 4.66 3.65
C GLU A 128 19.80 3.48 4.63
N GLU A 129 19.03 3.49 5.72
CA GLU A 129 18.95 2.44 6.73
C GLU A 129 17.98 1.30 6.34
N GLN A 130 17.47 1.30 5.11
CA GLN A 130 16.45 0.35 4.64
C GLN A 130 15.15 0.38 5.48
N LYS A 131 14.80 1.54 6.04
CA LYS A 131 13.54 1.75 6.74
C LYS A 131 12.56 2.51 5.86
N ILE A 132 11.27 2.19 5.98
CA ILE A 132 10.23 3.01 5.34
C ILE A 132 9.96 4.19 6.27
N ARG A 133 10.68 5.30 6.08
CA ARG A 133 10.62 6.48 6.97
C ARG A 133 9.20 6.95 7.25
N ALA A 134 8.32 6.90 6.24
CA ALA A 134 6.92 7.24 6.40
C ALA A 134 6.25 6.44 7.52
N PHE A 135 6.49 5.13 7.63
CA PHE A 135 5.81 4.26 8.59
C PHE A 135 6.22 4.53 10.04
N HIS A 136 7.44 5.02 10.26
CA HIS A 136 7.90 5.45 11.58
C HIS A 136 7.19 6.71 12.08
N THR A 137 6.54 7.48 11.21
CA THR A 137 5.74 8.66 11.60
C THR A 137 4.31 8.33 12.03
N PHE A 138 3.82 7.10 11.76
CA PHE A 138 2.46 6.70 12.12
C PHE A 138 2.36 6.32 13.60
N GLN A 139 1.40 6.93 14.30
CA GLN A 139 0.96 6.51 15.63
C GLN A 139 0.04 5.29 15.58
N ARG A 140 -0.58 5.02 14.43
CA ARG A 140 -1.44 3.84 14.15
C ARG A 140 -2.66 3.78 15.06
N ARG A 141 -3.20 4.93 15.39
CA ARG A 141 -4.33 5.10 16.33
C ARG A 141 -5.41 6.02 15.80
N SER A 142 -5.22 6.59 14.60
CA SER A 142 -6.18 7.53 14.03
C SER A 142 -6.87 6.97 12.79
N MET A 143 -8.14 7.35 12.64
CA MET A 143 -8.91 7.07 11.44
C MET A 143 -8.28 7.73 10.20
N CYS A 144 -7.65 8.90 10.37
CA CYS A 144 -6.98 9.62 9.29
C CYS A 144 -5.79 8.84 8.72
N GLU A 145 -4.99 8.19 9.56
CA GLU A 145 -3.87 7.34 9.13
C GLU A 145 -4.34 6.11 8.35
N MET A 146 -5.44 5.50 8.80
CA MET A 146 -6.05 4.38 8.09
C MET A 146 -6.55 4.82 6.72
N ASP A 147 -7.33 5.90 6.67
CA ASP A 147 -7.83 6.48 5.43
C ASP A 147 -6.64 6.79 4.50
N ALA A 148 -5.57 7.39 5.01
CA ALA A 148 -4.36 7.68 4.25
C ALA A 148 -3.74 6.40 3.63
N MET A 149 -3.56 5.32 4.39
CA MET A 149 -3.05 4.06 3.83
C MET A 149 -3.95 3.48 2.74
N LYS A 150 -5.28 3.54 2.91
CA LYS A 150 -6.23 3.11 1.88
C LYS A 150 -6.10 3.96 0.61
N LEU A 151 -6.00 5.27 0.76
CA LEU A 151 -5.82 6.19 -0.36
C LEU A 151 -4.49 5.96 -1.09
N PHE A 152 -3.38 5.77 -0.37
CA PHE A 152 -2.08 5.46 -0.98
C PHE A 152 -2.13 4.23 -1.89
N LEU A 153 -2.68 3.13 -1.36
CA LEU A 153 -2.84 1.88 -2.12
C LEU A 153 -3.82 2.02 -3.29
N TYR A 154 -4.93 2.72 -3.08
CA TYR A 154 -5.89 3.01 -4.14
C TYR A 154 -5.27 3.85 -5.26
N TYR A 155 -4.53 4.91 -4.92
CA TYR A 155 -3.87 5.75 -5.92
C TYR A 155 -2.87 4.95 -6.74
N ALA A 156 -2.12 4.03 -6.14
CA ALA A 156 -1.27 3.12 -6.90
C ALA A 156 -2.08 2.20 -7.83
N ALA A 157 -3.17 1.63 -7.34
CA ALA A 157 -3.96 0.64 -8.05
C ALA A 157 -4.68 1.18 -9.29
N VAL A 158 -5.16 2.42 -9.25
CA VAL A 158 -5.96 3.01 -10.34
C VAL A 158 -5.15 3.91 -11.28
N ARG A 159 -3.84 4.01 -11.05
CA ARG A 159 -2.95 4.80 -11.89
C ARG A 159 -2.85 4.19 -13.29
N ASP A 160 -2.98 5.04 -14.30
CA ASP A 160 -2.75 4.64 -15.69
C ASP A 160 -1.28 4.22 -15.87
N LYS A 161 -1.05 3.14 -16.64
CA LYS A 161 0.29 2.61 -16.92
C LYS A 161 1.20 3.65 -17.58
N ASP A 162 0.64 4.58 -18.34
CA ASP A 162 1.37 5.58 -19.13
C ASP A 162 1.47 6.93 -18.41
N ARG A 163 0.92 7.05 -17.19
CA ARG A 163 0.90 8.30 -16.42
C ARG A 163 1.68 8.19 -15.13
N GLN A 164 2.39 9.28 -14.84
CA GLN A 164 3.14 9.52 -13.60
C GLN A 164 2.25 9.83 -12.38
N TYR A 165 0.94 10.01 -12.60
CA TYR A 165 0.00 10.43 -11.57
C TYR A 165 -1.35 9.73 -11.77
N THR A 166 -2.13 9.74 -10.70
CA THR A 166 -3.49 9.22 -10.67
C THR A 166 -4.49 10.35 -10.80
N ILE A 167 -5.52 10.18 -11.62
CA ILE A 167 -6.68 11.08 -11.68
C ILE A 167 -7.87 10.35 -11.08
N ALA A 168 -8.46 10.88 -10.01
CA ALA A 168 -9.69 10.34 -9.45
C ALA A 168 -10.51 11.44 -8.76
N SER A 169 -11.83 11.42 -8.96
CA SER A 169 -12.72 12.30 -8.21
C SER A 169 -12.89 11.81 -6.77
N PHE A 170 -13.22 12.72 -5.84
CA PHE A 170 -13.52 12.36 -4.45
C PHE A 170 -14.67 11.34 -4.36
N LYS A 171 -15.71 11.51 -5.18
CA LYS A 171 -16.82 10.54 -5.32
C LYS A 171 -16.32 9.15 -5.67
N THR A 172 -15.46 9.04 -6.68
CA THR A 172 -14.91 7.74 -7.13
C THR A 172 -14.01 7.12 -6.07
N ILE A 173 -13.15 7.92 -5.44
CA ILE A 173 -12.31 7.48 -4.32
C ILE A 173 -13.18 6.93 -3.18
N SER A 174 -14.22 7.68 -2.78
CA SER A 174 -15.12 7.29 -1.70
C SER A 174 -15.84 5.98 -1.99
N GLN A 175 -16.36 5.81 -3.21
CA GLN A 175 -17.02 4.58 -3.64
C GLN A 175 -16.09 3.35 -3.58
N LYS A 176 -14.82 3.49 -3.97
CA LYS A 176 -13.87 2.38 -4.05
C LYS A 176 -13.15 2.07 -2.74
N THR A 177 -12.97 3.07 -1.89
CA THR A 177 -12.18 2.93 -0.65
C THR A 177 -13.03 2.98 0.61
N SER A 178 -14.33 3.29 0.51
CA SER A 178 -15.20 3.61 1.64
C SER A 178 -14.71 4.78 2.51
N VAL A 179 -13.77 5.60 2.03
CA VAL A 179 -13.31 6.82 2.72
C VAL A 179 -14.26 7.96 2.33
N PRO A 180 -15.05 8.51 3.28
CA PRO A 180 -15.96 9.62 3.01
C PRO A 180 -15.24 10.82 2.41
N GLU A 181 -15.91 11.50 1.48
CA GLU A 181 -15.31 12.60 0.70
C GLU A 181 -14.75 13.71 1.58
N ASN A 182 -15.43 14.06 2.67
CA ASN A 182 -14.99 15.06 3.65
C ASN A 182 -13.71 14.67 4.42
N ARG A 183 -13.29 13.40 4.39
CA ARG A 183 -12.05 12.92 5.01
C ARG A 183 -10.88 12.81 4.04
N ILE A 184 -11.13 12.77 2.73
CA ILE A 184 -10.10 12.60 1.70
C ILE A 184 -9.04 13.69 1.77
N THR A 185 -9.44 14.97 1.92
CA THR A 185 -8.48 16.09 2.01
C THR A 185 -7.52 15.93 3.19
N ARG A 186 -8.03 15.53 4.36
CA ARG A 186 -7.21 15.36 5.56
C ARG A 186 -6.25 14.17 5.42
N ALA A 187 -6.71 13.06 4.85
CA ALA A 187 -5.89 11.89 4.57
C ALA A 187 -4.80 12.20 3.53
N ASN A 188 -5.11 12.98 2.50
CA ASN A 188 -4.15 13.46 1.52
C ASN A 188 -3.07 14.36 2.12
N ALA A 189 -3.46 15.31 2.99
CA ALA A 189 -2.51 16.14 3.72
C ALA A 189 -1.57 15.29 4.59
N PHE A 190 -2.12 14.25 5.25
CA PHE A 190 -1.31 13.29 5.99
C PHE A 190 -0.31 12.56 5.07
N LEU A 191 -0.74 12.08 3.90
CA LEU A 191 0.15 11.41 2.94
C LEU A 191 1.29 12.29 2.42
N LEU A 192 1.02 13.58 2.19
CA LEU A 192 2.06 14.55 1.81
C LEU A 192 3.07 14.75 2.95
N ASN A 193 2.59 14.94 4.18
CA ASN A 193 3.45 15.11 5.36
C ASN A 193 4.27 13.86 5.68
N ALA A 194 3.69 12.67 5.51
CA ALA A 194 4.37 11.39 5.66
C ALA A 194 5.26 11.04 4.45
N THR A 195 5.28 11.86 3.41
CA THR A 195 6.05 11.68 2.17
C THR A 195 5.71 10.40 1.39
N LEU A 196 4.48 9.89 1.52
CA LEU A 196 3.92 8.81 0.69
C LEU A 196 3.32 9.35 -0.62
N LEU A 197 2.90 10.62 -0.61
CA LEU A 197 2.67 11.41 -1.82
C LEU A 197 3.79 12.43 -2.00
N SER A 198 4.23 12.62 -3.23
CA SER A 198 5.14 13.70 -3.62
C SER A 198 4.41 15.01 -3.88
N ASN A 199 3.22 14.96 -4.46
CA ASN A 199 2.45 16.15 -4.80
C ASN A 199 0.97 15.83 -5.03
N ILE A 200 0.13 16.86 -4.91
CA ILE A 200 -1.24 16.88 -5.42
C ILE A 200 -1.39 18.15 -6.23
N SER A 201 -1.61 18.04 -7.54
CA SER A 201 -1.82 19.21 -8.41
C SER A 201 -3.29 19.38 -8.77
N HIS A 202 -3.68 20.65 -8.88
CA HIS A 202 -4.97 21.10 -9.34
C HIS A 202 -4.74 21.88 -10.63
N GLU A 203 -5.12 21.34 -11.78
CA GLU A 203 -5.17 22.14 -12.99
C GLU A 203 -6.49 22.92 -13.03
N LYS A 204 -6.38 24.24 -13.08
CA LYS A 204 -7.49 25.12 -13.43
C LYS A 204 -7.51 25.21 -14.95
N THR A 205 -8.55 24.72 -15.60
CA THR A 205 -8.73 24.94 -17.04
C THR A 205 -8.85 26.44 -17.31
N SER A 206 -8.28 26.88 -18.43
CA SER A 206 -8.46 28.24 -18.98
C SER A 206 -9.94 28.58 -19.18
N ASN A 207 -10.78 27.55 -19.39
CA ASN A 207 -12.24 27.64 -19.37
C ASN A 207 -12.79 27.47 -17.94
N LYS A 208 -13.34 28.55 -17.38
CA LYS A 208 -13.83 28.70 -15.99
C LYS A 208 -14.99 27.78 -15.56
N LYS A 209 -15.43 26.81 -16.36
CA LYS A 209 -16.68 26.06 -16.11
C LYS A 209 -16.52 24.63 -15.57
N GLN A 210 -15.31 24.05 -15.53
CA GLN A 210 -15.14 22.68 -15.06
C GLN A 210 -13.83 22.52 -14.28
N ASN A 211 -13.90 22.13 -13.01
CA ASN A 211 -12.71 21.75 -12.25
C ASN A 211 -12.27 20.36 -12.70
N GLU A 212 -11.04 20.23 -13.18
CA GLU A 212 -10.47 18.91 -13.44
C GLU A 212 -10.30 18.13 -12.13
N PRO A 213 -10.42 16.79 -12.16
CA PRO A 213 -10.12 16.00 -10.97
C PRO A 213 -8.65 16.14 -10.58
N ASN A 214 -8.39 16.06 -9.27
CA ASN A 214 -7.04 16.20 -8.73
C ASN A 214 -6.08 15.15 -9.32
N LYS A 215 -4.83 15.55 -9.51
CA LYS A 215 -3.74 14.66 -9.93
C LYS A 215 -2.89 14.31 -8.72
N TYR A 216 -2.79 13.03 -8.39
CA TYR A 216 -2.07 12.51 -7.22
C TYR A 216 -0.75 11.85 -7.65
N TYR A 217 0.37 12.33 -7.11
CA TYR A 217 1.71 11.83 -7.43
C TYR A 217 2.26 11.04 -6.25
N LEU A 218 2.45 9.73 -6.44
CA LEU A 218 3.06 8.86 -5.41
C LEU A 218 4.53 9.23 -5.19
N LYS A 219 5.04 9.00 -3.99
CA LYS A 219 6.50 9.05 -3.77
C LYS A 219 7.20 8.08 -4.71
N GLY A 220 8.24 8.56 -5.41
CA GLY A 220 8.98 7.75 -6.38
C GLY A 220 8.23 7.51 -7.70
N TYR A 221 7.27 8.37 -8.06
CA TYR A 221 6.50 8.18 -9.28
C TYR A 221 7.35 8.15 -10.57
N LEU A 222 8.54 8.77 -10.57
CA LEU A 222 9.47 8.74 -11.69
C LEU A 222 10.16 7.36 -11.83
N ASP A 223 10.43 6.69 -10.71
CA ASP A 223 11.09 5.38 -10.65
C ASP A 223 10.27 4.27 -11.34
N MET A 224 8.99 4.50 -11.65
CA MET A 224 8.15 3.51 -12.33
C MET A 224 8.43 3.38 -13.84
N PHE A 225 9.14 4.34 -14.43
CA PHE A 225 9.35 4.46 -15.88
C PHE A 225 10.80 4.25 -16.31
N ILE A 226 11.66 3.84 -15.37
CA ILE A 226 13.04 3.40 -15.64
C ILE A 226 13.12 1.90 -15.94
#